data_AF-U2H6K3-F1
#
_entry.id   AF-U2H6K3-F1
#
_cell.length_a   1.000
_cell.length_b   1.000
_cell.length_c   1.000
_cell.angle_alpha   90.00
_cell.angle_beta   90.00
_cell.angle_gamma   90.00
#
_symmetry.space_group_name_H-M   'P 1'
#
loop_
_entity.id
_entity.type
_entity.pdbx_description
1 polymer ?
#
loop_
_entity_poly.entity_id
_entity_poly.type
_entity_poly.pdbx_seq_one_letter_code
_entity_poly.pdbx_strand_id
1 'polypeptide(L)' 'MHKIIKKISQAVQVLLLAPIKLPGKALHIIKYVAVGLGVLEAMTSETEEQERSDGVTSDKSDPVKSEE' A
#
# COMPACT_ATOMS: atom_id res chain seq x y z
N MET A 1 -8.93 8.75 26.55
CA MET A 1 -8.98 8.40 25.11
C MET A 1 -10.36 8.57 24.46
N HIS A 2 -11.48 8.53 25.20
CA HIS A 2 -12.83 8.65 24.61
C HIS A 2 -13.12 9.96 23.86
N LYS A 3 -12.47 11.07 24.22
CA LYS A 3 -12.68 12.37 23.56
C LYS A 3 -12.24 12.37 22.09
N ILE A 4 -11.19 11.62 21.76
CA ILE A 4 -10.62 11.54 20.40
C ILE A 4 -11.52 10.68 19.52
N ILE A 5 -11.90 9.50 20.01
CA ILE A 5 -12.83 8.59 19.32
C ILE A 5 -14.17 9.28 19.06
N LYS A 6 -14.69 10.03 20.04
CA LYS A 6 -15.95 10.79 19.89
C LYS A 6 -15.84 11.89 18.82
N LYS A 7 -14.71 12.60 18.75
CA LYS A 7 -14.46 13.61 17.70
C LYS A 7 -14.36 12.99 16.31
N ILE A 8 -13.69 11.83 16.19
CA ILE A 8 -13.59 11.09 14.92
C ILE A 8 -14.98 10.58 14.50
N SER A 9 -15.72 9.98 15.42
CA SER A 9 -17.08 9.49 15.18
C SER A 9 -18.01 10.61 14.72
N GLN A 10 -17.91 11.79 15.33
CA GLN A 10 -18.70 12.95 14.95
C GLN A 10 -18.31 13.51 13.57
N ALA A 11 -17.01 13.54 13.24
CA ALA A 11 -16.55 13.93 11.91
C ALA A 11 -17.03 12.94 10.82
N VAL A 12 -16.98 11.63 11.10
CA VAL A 12 -17.49 10.59 10.21
C VAL A 12 -19.01 10.70 10.04
N GLN A 13 -19.76 10.96 11.11
CA GLN A 13 -21.20 11.18 11.03
C GLN A 13 -21.54 12.41 10.18
N VAL A 14 -20.82 13.52 10.36
CA VAL A 14 -21.01 14.73 9.54
C VAL A 14 -20.66 14.47 8.07
N LEU A 15 -19.61 13.67 7.81
CA LEU A 15 -19.23 13.25 6.46
C LEU A 15 -20.33 12.40 5.79
N LEU A 16 -20.97 11.50 6.54
CA LEU A 16 -22.04 10.61 6.05
C LEU A 16 -23.39 11.31 5.91
N LEU A 17 -23.73 12.25 6.82
CA LEU A 17 -24.98 12.99 6.79
C LEU A 17 -24.98 14.16 5.81
N ALA A 18 -23.81 14.71 5.45
CA ALA A 18 -23.75 15.80 4.49
C ALA A 18 -24.24 15.35 3.09
N PRO A 19 -25.05 16.14 2.38
CA PRO A 19 -25.41 15.83 1.00
C PRO A 19 -24.13 15.78 0.17
N ILE A 20 -23.80 14.60 -0.38
CA ILE A 20 -22.65 14.10 -1.17
C ILE A 20 -21.82 15.15 -1.95
N LYS A 21 -21.42 16.27 -1.33
CA LYS A 21 -20.70 17.41 -1.94
C LYS A 21 -19.19 17.32 -1.71
N LEU A 22 -18.72 16.19 -1.20
CA LEU A 22 -17.31 15.80 -1.07
C LEU A 22 -16.68 14.94 -2.19
N PRO A 23 -17.40 14.31 -3.14
CA PRO A 23 -16.83 13.26 -3.98
C PRO A 23 -15.73 13.79 -4.90
N GLY A 24 -15.84 15.04 -5.37
CA GLY A 24 -14.82 15.65 -6.23
C GLY A 24 -13.48 15.92 -5.52
N LYS A 25 -13.51 16.38 -4.27
CA LYS A 25 -12.29 16.71 -3.51
C LYS A 25 -11.69 15.49 -2.81
N ALA A 26 -12.54 14.58 -2.32
CA ALA A 26 -12.10 13.34 -1.69
C ALA A 26 -11.32 12.45 -2.66
N LEU A 27 -11.72 12.37 -3.94
CA LEU A 27 -10.97 11.63 -4.96
C LEU A 27 -9.54 12.12 -5.14
N HIS A 28 -9.31 13.43 -5.08
CA HIS A 28 -7.96 13.98 -5.17
C HIS A 28 -7.14 13.60 -3.93
N ILE A 29 -7.73 13.68 -2.73
CA ILE A 29 -7.07 13.28 -1.48
C ILE A 29 -6.70 11.79 -1.51
N ILE A 30 -7.61 10.92 -1.94
CA ILE A 30 -7.37 9.47 -2.05
C ILE A 30 -6.20 9.18 -3.01
N LYS A 31 -6.12 9.88 -4.15
CA LYS A 31 -4.99 9.74 -5.09
C LYS A 31 -3.65 10.08 -4.42
N TYR A 32 -3.58 11.17 -3.66
CA TYR A 32 -2.35 11.54 -2.96
C TYR A 32 -1.99 10.56 -1.85
N VAL A 33 -2.98 10.02 -1.14
CA VAL A 33 -2.77 8.95 -0.15
C VAL A 33 -2.24 7.68 -0.82
N ALA A 34 -2.81 7.27 -1.96
CA ALA A 34 -2.35 6.10 -2.71
C ALA A 34 -0.92 6.27 -3.23
N VAL A 35 -0.57 7.43 -3.78
CA VAL A 35 0.81 7.73 -4.20
C VAL A 35 1.77 7.69 -3.01
N GLY A 36 1.41 8.31 -1.88
CA GLY A 36 2.25 8.29 -0.68
C GLY A 36 2.43 6.88 -0.10
N LEU A 37 1.36 6.07 -0.08
CA LEU A 37 1.42 4.68 0.36
C LEU A 37 2.23 3.81 -0.59
N GLY A 38 2.09 3.97 -1.91
CA GLY A 38 2.88 3.21 -2.89
C GLY A 38 4.37 3.56 -2.84
N VAL A 39 4.71 4.82 -2.55
CA VAL A 39 6.11 5.23 -2.32
C VAL A 39 6.65 4.64 -1.01
N LEU A 40 5.86 4.67 0.07
CA LEU A 40 6.26 4.08 1.35
C LEU A 40 6.42 2.55 1.24
N GLU A 41 5.54 1.90 0.50
CA GLU A 41 5.61 0.48 0.16
C GLU A 41 6.88 0.19 -0.64
N ALA A 42 7.18 0.95 -1.69
CA ALA A 42 8.41 0.76 -2.45
C ALA A 42 9.68 0.92 -1.59
N MET A 43 9.75 1.94 -0.73
CA MET A 43 10.92 2.15 0.15
C MET A 43 11.07 1.04 1.21
N THR A 44 9.97 0.57 1.80
CA THR A 44 10.03 -0.54 2.77
C THR A 44 10.30 -1.87 2.08
N SER A 45 9.77 -2.10 0.88
CA SER A 45 10.03 -3.31 0.09
C SER A 45 11.45 -3.38 -0.43
N GLU A 46 12.06 -2.26 -0.84
CA GLU A 46 13.49 -2.21 -1.18
C GLU A 46 14.37 -2.53 0.04
N THR A 47 13.96 -2.08 1.23
CA THR A 47 14.66 -2.42 2.49
C THR A 47 14.53 -3.91 2.82
N GLU A 48 13.39 -4.54 2.55
CA GLU A 48 13.17 -5.98 2.76
C GLU A 48 13.80 -6.88 1.67
N GLU A 49 13.90 -6.41 0.43
CA GLU A 49 14.54 -7.14 -0.68
C GLU A 49 16.06 -7.17 -0.54
N GLN A 50 16.68 -6.12 0.03
CA GLN A 50 18.11 -6.12 0.36
C GLN A 50 18.50 -7.17 1.42
N GLU A 51 17.56 -7.61 2.26
CA GLU A 51 17.79 -8.67 3.25
C GLU A 51 17.60 -10.09 2.70
N ARG A 52 17.03 -10.25 1.49
CA ARG A 52 16.76 -11.57 0.87
C ARG A 52 17.73 -11.94 -0.25
N SER A 53 18.66 -11.07 -0.62
CA SER A 53 19.58 -11.31 -1.76
C SER A 53 20.96 -11.87 -1.40
N ASP A 54 21.23 -12.20 -0.13
CA ASP A 54 22.48 -12.89 0.25
C ASP A 54 22.20 -14.17 1.05
N GLY A 55 21.88 -15.24 0.31
CA GLY A 55 21.97 -16.60 0.83
C GLY A 55 20.77 -17.48 0.49
N VAL A 56 20.84 -18.18 -0.64
CA VAL A 56 20.68 -19.65 -0.72
C VAL A 56 21.17 -20.08 -2.10
N THR A 57 22.33 -20.72 -2.09
CA THR A 57 22.77 -21.65 -3.12
C THR A 57 21.72 -22.76 -3.27
N SER A 58 21.20 -22.99 -4.47
CA SER A 58 20.84 -24.37 -4.85
C SER A 58 20.83 -24.48 -6.36
N ASP A 59 21.93 -25.06 -6.85
CA ASP A 59 22.03 -25.98 -7.97
C ASP A 59 20.69 -26.21 -8.70
N LYS A 60 20.59 -25.68 -9.92
CA LYS A 60 19.66 -26.19 -10.91
C LYS A 60 20.47 -26.62 -12.12
N SER A 61 20.90 -27.86 -12.03
CA SER A 61 21.56 -28.64 -13.05
C SER A 61 20.78 -28.58 -14.37
N ASP A 62 21.47 -28.23 -15.46
CA ASP A 62 21.03 -28.48 -16.84
C ASP A 62 20.71 -29.97 -17.03
N PRO A 63 19.77 -30.31 -17.94
CA PRO A 63 20.28 -30.89 -19.17
C PRO A 63 19.54 -30.47 -20.45
N VAL A 64 20.34 -29.95 -21.39
CA VAL A 64 20.52 -30.43 -22.77
C VAL A 64 19.25 -30.81 -23.57
N LYS A 65 18.88 -29.87 -24.45
CA LYS A 65 18.51 -30.02 -25.87
C LYS A 65 18.39 -31.46 -26.41
N SER A 66 17.25 -31.80 -27.01
CA SER A 66 17.20 -32.72 -28.15
C SER A 66 16.05 -32.33 -29.07
N GLU A 67 16.43 -31.85 -30.26
CA GLU A 67 15.61 -31.79 -31.47
C GLU A 67 15.51 -33.23 -32.03
N GLU A 68 14.31 -33.72 -32.33
CA GLU A 68 13.92 -34.37 -33.61
C GLU A 68 12.40 -34.63 -33.64
#